data_AF-A0A2E3UQD8-F1
#
_entry.id   AF-A0A2E3UQD8-F1
#
_cell.length_a   1.000
_cell.length_b   1.000
_cell.length_c   1.000
_cell.angle_alpha   90.00
_cell.angle_beta   90.00
_cell.angle_gamma   90.00
#
_symmetry.space_group_name_H-M   'P 1'
#
loop_
_entity.id
_entity.type
_entity.pdbx_description
1 polymer ?
#
loop_
_entity_poly.entity_id
_entity_poly.type
_entity_poly.pdbx_seq_one_letter_code
_entity_poly.pdbx_strand_id
1 'polypeptide(L)'
;YATLNPSYVVSNIFIASETGSLSIGTSNPEIRANTPPELSVQGDAARSVRVGEPLTIVSNVTDDGVPRSRITSTIPTDMLQRRLFSPPFRPTVNKINALFVSWNVYRGQGKVTFDPPQTKVWEDTRAGGNSPWGVHWRPPEIPEDGEIEVTATFSEPGTYTLWGRADDGGLYHDAYITVEVNP
;
A
#
# COMPACT_ATOMS: atom_id res chain seq x y z
N TYR A 1 14.86 18.46 11.17
CA TYR A 1 15.80 19.21 10.30
C TYR A 1 15.04 19.64 9.06
N ALA A 2 15.08 20.92 8.70
CA ALA A 2 14.55 21.45 7.45
C ALA A 2 15.65 22.29 6.77
N THR A 3 15.67 22.33 5.45
CA THR A 3 16.67 23.07 4.65
C THR A 3 15.96 24.07 3.75
N LEU A 4 16.56 25.26 3.58
CA LEU A 4 16.08 26.31 2.67
C LEU A 4 16.72 26.20 1.27
N ASN A 5 17.48 25.14 1.01
CA ASN A 5 18.07 24.92 -0.30
C ASN A 5 16.96 24.58 -1.31
N PRO A 6 16.73 25.40 -2.36
CA PRO A 6 15.67 25.17 -3.33
C PRO A 6 15.84 23.88 -4.15
N SER A 7 17.03 23.25 -4.12
CA SER A 7 17.24 21.93 -4.71
C SER A 7 16.73 20.77 -3.84
N TYR A 8 16.39 21.02 -2.58
CA TYR A 8 15.77 20.06 -1.67
C TYR A 8 14.24 20.18 -1.71
N VAL A 9 13.67 20.03 -2.91
CA VAL A 9 12.21 20.02 -3.11
C VAL A 9 11.77 18.57 -3.31
N VAL A 10 10.91 18.09 -2.41
CA VAL A 10 10.11 16.90 -2.63
C VAL A 10 8.85 17.35 -3.38
N SER A 11 8.71 16.92 -4.63
CA SER A 11 7.51 17.19 -5.43
C SER A 11 6.90 15.88 -5.90
N ASN A 12 5.60 15.90 -6.24
CA ASN A 12 4.88 14.72 -6.70
C ASN A 12 5.56 14.06 -7.90
N ILE A 13 6.12 14.85 -8.82
CA ILE A 13 6.82 14.29 -9.99
C ILE A 13 8.11 13.58 -9.60
N PHE A 14 8.85 14.06 -8.58
CA PHE A 14 10.02 13.36 -8.07
C PHE A 14 9.60 12.07 -7.35
N ILE A 15 8.57 12.12 -6.51
CA ILE A 15 8.05 10.92 -5.83
C ILE A 15 7.66 9.86 -6.86
N ALA A 16 6.83 10.21 -7.85
CA ALA A 16 6.39 9.29 -8.90
C ALA A 16 7.55 8.74 -9.74
N SER A 17 8.60 9.53 -9.96
CA SER A 17 9.81 9.06 -10.65
C SER A 17 10.54 8.00 -9.85
N GLU A 18 10.83 8.30 -8.57
CA GLU A 18 11.63 7.43 -7.70
C GLU A 18 10.88 6.16 -7.27
N THR A 19 9.55 6.17 -7.24
CA THR A 19 8.74 4.97 -6.97
C THR A 19 8.60 4.06 -8.19
N GLY A 20 9.11 4.47 -9.36
CA GLY A 20 9.05 3.71 -10.61
C GLY A 20 7.75 3.87 -11.39
N SER A 21 6.88 4.81 -11.00
CA SER A 21 5.60 5.08 -11.68
C SER A 21 5.79 5.70 -13.06
N LEU A 22 6.85 6.50 -13.25
CA LEU A 22 7.16 7.20 -14.50
C LEU A 22 7.94 6.37 -15.52
N SER A 23 7.72 5.06 -15.64
CA SER A 23 8.37 4.20 -16.67
C SER A 23 9.84 4.60 -16.96
N ILE A 24 10.21 4.95 -18.20
CA ILE A 24 11.56 5.39 -18.59
C ILE A 24 11.66 6.93 -18.55
N GLY A 25 11.26 7.54 -17.42
CA GLY A 25 11.33 8.99 -17.21
C GLY A 25 10.41 9.82 -18.10
N THR A 26 9.38 9.22 -18.69
CA THR A 26 8.42 9.94 -19.54
C THR A 26 7.22 10.39 -18.71
N SER A 27 6.88 11.69 -18.82
CA SER A 27 5.67 12.25 -18.22
C SER A 27 4.72 12.72 -19.31
N ASN A 28 3.43 12.72 -19.00
CA ASN A 28 2.38 13.29 -19.83
C ASN A 28 1.54 14.26 -18.95
N PRO A 29 0.64 15.07 -19.55
CA PRO A 29 -0.17 16.01 -18.78
C PRO A 29 -1.03 15.36 -17.68
N GLU A 30 -1.56 14.16 -17.94
CA GLU A 30 -2.39 13.40 -16.99
C GLU A 30 -1.60 13.05 -15.72
N ILE A 31 -0.41 12.43 -15.87
CA ILE A 31 0.45 12.08 -14.73
C ILE A 31 0.97 13.32 -13.99
N ARG A 32 1.18 14.43 -14.69
CA ARG A 32 1.58 15.71 -14.05
C ARG A 32 0.44 16.35 -13.25
N ALA A 33 -0.80 16.05 -13.62
CA ALA A 33 -1.98 16.49 -12.91
C ALA A 33 -2.39 15.52 -11.77
N ASN A 34 -1.67 14.40 -11.60
CA ASN A 34 -1.99 13.42 -10.57
C ASN A 34 -2.02 14.04 -9.17
N THR A 35 -3.08 13.73 -8.44
CA THR A 35 -3.23 14.10 -7.03
C THR A 35 -3.06 12.86 -6.16
N PRO A 36 -2.47 12.98 -4.95
CA PRO A 36 -2.35 11.82 -4.08
C PRO A 36 -3.73 11.25 -3.73
N PRO A 37 -3.85 9.92 -3.55
CA PRO A 37 -5.06 9.34 -3.00
C PRO A 37 -5.31 9.92 -1.60
N GLU A 38 -6.56 9.93 -1.16
CA GLU A 38 -6.91 10.28 0.22
C GLU A 38 -7.28 9.02 0.99
N LEU A 39 -6.68 8.85 2.18
CA LEU A 39 -6.97 7.75 3.10
C LEU A 39 -7.51 8.31 4.41
N SER A 40 -8.71 7.88 4.79
CA SER A 40 -9.31 8.17 6.09
C SER A 40 -9.59 6.87 6.85
N VAL A 41 -9.61 6.94 8.18
CA VAL A 41 -9.82 5.77 9.05
C VAL A 41 -11.03 6.05 9.91
N GLN A 42 -12.01 5.15 9.89
CA GLN A 42 -13.24 5.31 10.66
C GLN A 42 -13.01 5.01 12.13
N GLY A 43 -13.64 5.80 13.01
CA GLY A 43 -13.55 5.65 14.46
C GLY A 43 -12.33 6.35 15.06
N ASP A 44 -12.06 6.05 16.33
CA ASP A 44 -11.03 6.76 17.09
C ASP A 44 -9.60 6.41 16.62
N ALA A 45 -8.74 7.43 16.65
CA ALA A 45 -7.32 7.30 16.37
C ALA A 45 -6.56 6.55 17.49
N ALA A 46 -7.11 6.50 18.70
CA ALA A 46 -6.62 5.69 19.81
C ALA A 46 -7.64 4.60 20.13
N ARG A 47 -7.21 3.34 20.13
CA ARG A 47 -8.07 2.16 20.32
C ARG A 47 -7.50 1.27 21.40
N SER A 48 -8.33 0.39 21.94
CA SER A 48 -7.91 -0.63 22.91
C SER A 48 -8.46 -2.00 22.54
N VAL A 49 -7.65 -3.04 22.69
CA VAL A 49 -8.02 -4.44 22.42
C VAL A 49 -7.27 -5.36 23.40
N ARG A 50 -7.67 -6.62 23.54
CA ARG A 50 -6.88 -7.62 24.27
C ARG A 50 -5.94 -8.42 23.35
N VAL A 51 -4.91 -9.04 23.92
CA VAL A 51 -4.07 -9.99 23.19
C VAL A 51 -4.93 -11.09 22.58
N GLY A 52 -4.70 -11.37 21.29
CA GLY A 52 -5.45 -12.38 20.53
C GLY A 52 -6.87 -11.97 20.11
N GLU A 53 -7.42 -10.88 20.63
CA GLU A 53 -8.71 -10.35 20.19
C GLU A 53 -8.53 -9.61 18.84
N PRO A 54 -9.41 -9.85 17.85
CA PRO A 54 -9.32 -9.18 16.55
C PRO A 54 -9.75 -7.71 16.68
N LEU A 55 -8.92 -6.81 16.17
CA LEU A 55 -9.25 -5.40 15.96
C LEU A 55 -9.62 -5.16 14.50
N THR A 56 -10.88 -4.84 14.24
CA THR A 56 -11.31 -4.41 12.90
C THR A 56 -10.93 -2.96 12.65
N ILE A 57 -10.29 -2.71 11.51
CA ILE A 57 -9.91 -1.40 11.01
C ILE A 57 -10.66 -1.17 9.71
N VAL A 58 -11.55 -0.19 9.71
CA VAL A 58 -12.27 0.25 8.50
C VAL A 58 -11.65 1.56 8.03
N SER A 59 -11.19 1.57 6.79
CA SER A 59 -10.62 2.76 6.14
C SER A 59 -11.38 3.07 4.86
N ASN A 60 -11.50 4.36 4.53
CA ASN A 60 -12.05 4.80 3.25
C ASN A 60 -10.94 5.41 2.40
N VAL A 61 -10.87 4.98 1.14
CA VAL A 61 -9.90 5.47 0.16
C VAL A 61 -10.60 6.14 -1.02
N THR A 62 -10.09 7.29 -1.44
CA THR A 62 -10.51 7.98 -2.67
C THR A 62 -9.30 8.36 -3.50
N ASP A 63 -9.45 8.41 -4.82
CA ASP A 63 -8.37 8.64 -5.77
C ASP A 63 -8.93 9.24 -7.06
N ASP A 64 -8.13 9.99 -7.80
CA ASP A 64 -8.53 10.57 -9.08
C ASP A 64 -8.47 9.57 -10.26
N GLY A 65 -8.00 8.34 -10.01
CA GLY A 65 -7.85 7.27 -10.98
C GLY A 65 -6.55 7.35 -11.79
N VAL A 66 -5.62 8.21 -11.38
CA VAL A 66 -4.33 8.44 -12.04
C VAL A 66 -3.19 7.95 -11.12
N PRO A 67 -2.18 7.24 -11.65
CA PRO A 67 -2.12 6.68 -13.00
C PRO A 67 -3.10 5.53 -13.16
N ARG A 68 -3.77 5.48 -14.32
CA ARG A 68 -4.69 4.39 -14.64
C ARG A 68 -3.99 3.03 -14.58
N SER A 69 -4.51 2.13 -13.76
CA SER A 69 -4.03 0.75 -13.72
C SER A 69 -4.28 0.05 -15.07
N ARG A 70 -3.24 -0.66 -15.54
CA ARG A 70 -3.33 -1.56 -16.71
C ARG A 70 -3.48 -3.02 -16.31
N ILE A 71 -3.53 -3.30 -15.01
CA ILE A 71 -3.58 -4.64 -14.44
C ILE A 71 -4.86 -4.79 -13.62
N THR A 72 -5.57 -5.89 -13.86
CA THR A 72 -6.77 -6.28 -13.10
C THR A 72 -6.40 -7.04 -11.83
N SER A 73 -7.32 -7.08 -10.86
CA SER A 73 -7.16 -7.85 -9.62
C SER A 73 -7.06 -9.36 -9.86
N THR A 74 -7.80 -9.86 -10.85
CA THR A 74 -7.86 -11.29 -11.18
C THR A 74 -7.39 -11.58 -12.60
N ILE A 75 -6.96 -12.83 -12.82
CA ILE A 75 -6.71 -13.41 -14.15
C ILE A 75 -7.21 -14.85 -14.20
N PRO A 76 -7.45 -15.40 -15.41
CA PRO A 76 -7.81 -16.80 -15.58
C PRO A 76 -6.79 -17.75 -14.92
N THR A 77 -7.29 -18.83 -14.31
CA THR A 77 -6.48 -19.80 -13.56
C THR A 77 -5.41 -20.47 -14.41
N ASP A 78 -5.71 -20.79 -15.67
CA ASP A 78 -4.76 -21.39 -16.61
C ASP A 78 -3.59 -20.44 -16.92
N MET A 79 -3.89 -19.14 -17.08
CA MET A 79 -2.88 -18.11 -17.27
C MET A 79 -2.01 -17.94 -16.01
N LEU A 80 -2.62 -17.94 -14.82
CA LEU A 80 -1.90 -17.87 -13.55
C LEU A 80 -0.97 -19.06 -13.40
N GLN A 81 -1.46 -20.27 -13.64
CA GLN A 81 -0.68 -21.50 -13.57
C GLN A 81 0.52 -21.45 -14.51
N ARG A 82 0.34 -21.09 -15.79
CA ARG A 82 1.45 -20.94 -16.74
C ARG A 82 2.50 -19.94 -16.27
N ARG A 83 2.08 -18.82 -15.66
CA ARG A 83 3.00 -17.81 -15.13
C ARG A 83 3.81 -18.32 -13.93
N LEU A 84 3.20 -19.11 -13.05
CA LEU A 84 3.88 -19.69 -11.87
C LEU A 84 4.90 -20.76 -12.24
N PHE A 85 4.67 -21.51 -13.34
CA PHE A 85 5.59 -22.53 -13.84
C PHE A 85 6.62 -22.01 -14.86
N SER A 86 6.58 -20.72 -15.19
CA SER A 86 7.56 -20.09 -16.08
C SER A 86 8.57 -19.29 -15.25
N PRO A 87 9.86 -19.27 -15.63
CA PRO A 87 10.83 -18.40 -14.96
C PRO A 87 10.33 -16.95 -14.93
N PRO A 88 10.26 -16.30 -13.75
CA PRO A 88 9.81 -14.92 -13.65
C PRO A 88 10.80 -14.00 -14.37
N PHE A 89 10.29 -13.11 -15.22
CA PHE A 89 11.10 -12.15 -15.96
C PHE A 89 10.63 -10.72 -15.67
N ARG A 90 11.50 -9.92 -15.04
CA ARG A 90 11.39 -8.45 -14.94
C ARG A 90 12.78 -7.87 -15.17
N PRO A 91 13.04 -7.26 -16.35
CA PRO A 91 14.38 -6.79 -16.70
C PRO A 91 14.78 -5.54 -15.92
N THR A 92 13.80 -4.75 -15.48
CA THR A 92 14.01 -3.55 -14.66
C THR A 92 13.11 -3.62 -13.43
N VAL A 93 13.58 -2.98 -12.36
CA VAL A 93 12.74 -2.67 -11.21
C VAL A 93 11.70 -1.66 -11.68
N ASN A 94 10.43 -2.01 -11.55
CA ASN A 94 9.32 -1.12 -11.84
C ASN A 94 8.12 -1.50 -10.99
N LYS A 95 7.39 -0.49 -10.52
CA LYS A 95 6.20 -0.65 -9.70
C LYS A 95 4.97 -0.74 -10.61
N ILE A 96 4.09 -1.68 -10.34
CA ILE A 96 2.78 -1.68 -10.99
C ILE A 96 1.98 -0.49 -10.45
N ASN A 97 1.54 0.41 -11.34
CA ASN A 97 0.61 1.48 -11.00
C ASN A 97 -0.80 0.92 -10.83
N ALA A 98 -1.32 0.99 -9.60
CA ALA A 98 -2.67 0.65 -9.23
C ALA A 98 -2.93 1.14 -7.82
N LEU A 99 -4.19 1.51 -7.54
CA LEU A 99 -4.64 1.88 -6.20
C LEU A 99 -4.66 0.66 -5.27
N PHE A 100 -4.03 0.76 -4.11
CA PHE A 100 -4.16 -0.21 -3.02
C PHE A 100 -4.01 0.47 -1.66
N VAL A 101 -4.61 -0.16 -0.64
CA VAL A 101 -4.41 0.20 0.77
C VAL A 101 -3.60 -0.89 1.46
N SER A 102 -2.69 -0.49 2.35
CA SER A 102 -1.88 -1.41 3.14
C SER A 102 -1.70 -0.92 4.57
N TRP A 103 -2.03 -1.78 5.52
CA TRP A 103 -1.78 -1.59 6.95
C TRP A 103 -0.50 -2.30 7.40
N ASN A 104 0.30 -1.57 8.17
CA ASN A 104 1.62 -1.99 8.62
C ASN A 104 1.83 -1.62 10.08
N VAL A 105 2.76 -2.30 10.75
CA VAL A 105 3.20 -1.90 12.08
C VAL A 105 4.31 -0.87 11.92
N TYR A 106 4.07 0.36 12.42
CA TYR A 106 5.10 1.40 12.47
C TYR A 106 5.95 1.26 13.75
N ARG A 107 5.30 1.01 14.88
CA ARG A 107 5.93 0.72 16.19
C ARG A 107 5.09 -0.30 16.96
N GLY A 108 5.74 -1.16 17.73
CA GLY A 108 5.07 -2.18 18.54
C GLY A 108 6.08 -3.11 19.22
N GLN A 109 5.62 -3.82 20.26
CA GLN A 109 6.46 -4.71 21.07
C GLN A 109 6.51 -6.14 20.50
N GLY A 110 5.36 -6.64 20.06
CA GLY A 110 5.21 -7.98 19.50
C GLY A 110 4.79 -8.03 18.03
N LYS A 111 4.44 -9.22 17.58
CA LYS A 111 3.95 -9.48 16.21
C LYS A 111 2.49 -9.04 16.07
N VAL A 112 2.18 -8.40 14.96
CA VAL A 112 0.81 -8.13 14.50
C VAL A 112 0.59 -8.90 13.21
N THR A 113 -0.54 -9.59 13.13
CA THR A 113 -0.99 -10.27 11.90
C THR A 113 -2.18 -9.52 11.35
N PHE A 114 -2.22 -9.35 10.03
CA PHE A 114 -3.32 -8.69 9.32
C PHE A 114 -4.04 -9.69 8.42
N ASP A 115 -5.36 -9.59 8.39
CA ASP A 115 -6.23 -10.31 7.48
C ASP A 115 -7.17 -9.31 6.76
N PRO A 116 -7.18 -9.25 5.42
CA PRO A 116 -6.36 -10.03 4.50
C PRO A 116 -4.85 -9.68 4.61
N PRO A 117 -3.95 -10.53 4.06
CA PRO A 117 -2.54 -10.20 3.98
C PRO A 117 -2.29 -8.90 3.20
N GLN A 118 -1.55 -7.98 3.82
CA GLN A 118 -1.36 -6.63 3.31
C GLN A 118 -0.31 -6.57 2.19
N THR A 119 -0.53 -5.68 1.22
CA THR A 119 0.42 -5.41 0.13
C THR A 119 1.66 -4.69 0.67
N LYS A 120 2.87 -5.06 0.25
CA LYS A 120 4.08 -4.35 0.68
C LYS A 120 4.14 -2.94 0.10
N VAL A 121 4.55 -2.00 0.94
CA VAL A 121 4.70 -0.57 0.60
C VAL A 121 6.15 -0.16 0.31
N TRP A 122 7.07 -1.12 0.28
CA TRP A 122 8.48 -0.93 -0.07
C TRP A 122 8.89 -1.89 -1.19
N GLU A 123 9.98 -1.55 -1.87
CA GLU A 123 10.49 -2.31 -2.99
C GLU A 123 10.87 -3.75 -2.58
N ASP A 124 10.10 -4.72 -3.09
CA ASP A 124 10.44 -6.14 -3.03
C ASP A 124 10.11 -6.78 -4.38
N THR A 125 11.15 -7.17 -5.11
CA THR A 125 11.04 -7.75 -6.46
C THR A 125 10.85 -9.26 -6.45
N ARG A 126 10.87 -9.90 -5.27
CA ARG A 126 10.72 -11.35 -5.14
C ARG A 126 9.36 -11.81 -5.68
N ALA A 127 9.38 -12.86 -6.50
CA ALA A 127 8.17 -13.51 -6.98
C ALA A 127 7.35 -14.04 -5.79
N GLY A 128 6.05 -13.70 -5.75
CA GLY A 128 5.13 -14.12 -4.67
C GLY A 128 5.17 -13.28 -3.40
N GLY A 129 5.97 -12.21 -3.33
CA GLY A 129 6.14 -11.40 -2.11
C GLY A 129 5.00 -10.44 -1.75
N ASN A 130 3.81 -10.56 -2.36
CA ASN A 130 2.69 -9.61 -2.29
C ASN A 130 3.14 -8.13 -2.39
N SER A 131 3.89 -7.80 -3.44
CA SER A 131 4.55 -6.50 -3.61
C SER A 131 4.28 -5.96 -5.02
N PRO A 132 3.96 -4.67 -5.20
CA PRO A 132 3.77 -4.07 -6.52
C PRO A 132 5.01 -4.18 -7.45
N TRP A 133 6.20 -4.38 -6.86
CA TRP A 133 7.45 -4.62 -7.58
C TRP A 133 7.70 -6.11 -7.93
N GLY A 134 6.87 -7.02 -7.42
CA GLY A 134 6.94 -8.46 -7.69
C GLY A 134 6.18 -8.88 -8.96
N VAL A 135 6.74 -9.84 -9.70
CA VAL A 135 6.25 -10.27 -11.04
C VAL A 135 4.78 -10.71 -11.07
N HIS A 136 4.31 -11.35 -10.00
CA HIS A 136 2.98 -11.95 -9.93
C HIS A 136 1.96 -11.12 -9.14
N TRP A 137 2.36 -9.95 -8.62
CA TRP A 137 1.43 -9.13 -7.86
C TRP A 137 0.29 -8.63 -8.73
N ARG A 138 -0.89 -8.59 -8.12
CA ARG A 138 -2.11 -8.02 -8.66
C ARG A 138 -2.66 -7.07 -7.59
N PRO A 139 -3.23 -5.93 -8.00
CA PRO A 139 -3.85 -5.03 -7.06
C PRO A 139 -5.04 -5.72 -6.37
N PRO A 140 -5.24 -5.49 -5.07
CA PRO A 140 -6.50 -5.81 -4.42
C PRO A 140 -7.66 -5.11 -5.14
N GLU A 141 -8.84 -5.71 -5.07
CA GLU A 141 -10.06 -5.05 -5.53
C GLU A 141 -10.44 -3.97 -4.52
N ILE A 142 -10.74 -2.76 -5.02
CA ILE A 142 -11.24 -1.65 -4.21
C ILE A 142 -12.76 -1.62 -4.39
N PRO A 143 -13.55 -1.76 -3.31
CA PRO A 143 -15.00 -1.65 -3.37
C PRO A 143 -15.47 -0.30 -3.93
N GLU A 144 -16.68 -0.25 -4.50
CA GLU A 144 -17.22 0.97 -5.11
C GLU A 144 -17.39 2.13 -4.12
N ASP A 145 -17.63 1.82 -2.84
CA ASP A 145 -17.72 2.79 -1.75
C ASP A 145 -16.34 3.19 -1.19
N GLY A 146 -15.26 2.56 -1.65
CA GLY A 146 -13.90 2.78 -1.18
C GLY A 146 -13.64 2.28 0.24
N GLU A 147 -14.55 1.52 0.84
CA GLU A 147 -14.37 0.99 2.20
C GLU A 147 -13.50 -0.28 2.17
N ILE A 148 -12.41 -0.25 2.93
CA ILE A 148 -11.48 -1.37 3.09
C ILE A 148 -11.47 -1.78 4.55
N GLU A 149 -11.88 -3.02 4.80
CA GLU A 149 -11.84 -3.66 6.11
C GLU A 149 -10.58 -4.53 6.26
N VAL A 150 -9.85 -4.31 7.34
CA VAL A 150 -8.68 -5.11 7.72
C VAL A 150 -8.78 -5.50 9.19
N THR A 151 -8.60 -6.78 9.48
CA THR A 151 -8.51 -7.28 10.85
C THR A 151 -7.05 -7.36 11.28
N ALA A 152 -6.71 -6.76 12.42
CA ALA A 152 -5.40 -6.85 13.05
C ALA A 152 -5.48 -7.69 14.34
N THR A 153 -4.58 -8.65 14.50
CA THR A 153 -4.46 -9.46 15.72
C THR A 153 -3.07 -9.32 16.32
N PHE A 154 -3.00 -9.08 17.63
CA PHE A 154 -1.77 -8.79 18.37
C PHE A 154 -1.37 -9.99 19.23
N SER A 155 -0.08 -10.34 19.21
CA SER A 155 0.44 -11.49 19.98
C SER A 155 0.91 -11.15 21.39
N GLU A 156 1.15 -9.88 21.70
CA GLU A 156 1.71 -9.41 22.96
C GLU A 156 1.00 -8.13 23.41
N PRO A 157 0.90 -7.86 24.72
CA PRO A 157 0.38 -6.60 25.22
C PRO A 157 1.36 -5.46 24.97
N GLY A 158 0.87 -4.22 24.98
CA GLY A 158 1.67 -3.01 24.81
C GLY A 158 1.02 -1.97 23.91
N THR A 159 1.73 -0.87 23.67
CA THR A 159 1.26 0.21 22.78
C THR A 159 1.83 0.02 21.37
N TYR A 160 0.93 -0.03 20.40
CA TYR A 160 1.25 -0.19 18.98
C TYR A 160 0.86 1.06 18.21
N THR A 161 1.69 1.47 17.25
CA THR A 161 1.31 2.44 16.22
C THR A 161 1.18 1.69 14.91
N LEU A 162 -0.05 1.61 14.40
CA LEU A 162 -0.32 1.07 13.07
C LEU A 162 -0.35 2.22 12.05
N TRP A 163 0.14 1.92 10.87
CA TRP A 163 0.29 2.85 9.77
C TRP A 163 -0.38 2.27 8.52
N GLY A 164 -1.41 2.96 8.05
CA GLY A 164 -2.10 2.70 6.80
C GLY A 164 -1.54 3.59 5.70
N ARG A 165 -1.31 3.02 4.51
CA ARG A 165 -0.93 3.77 3.31
C ARG A 165 -1.91 3.46 2.18
N ALA A 166 -2.50 4.48 1.59
CA ALA A 166 -3.09 4.41 0.26
C ALA A 166 -2.02 4.81 -0.77
N ASP A 167 -1.94 4.08 -1.86
CA ASP A 167 -0.93 4.27 -2.89
C ASP A 167 -1.54 3.98 -4.26
N ASP A 168 -1.46 4.96 -5.17
CA ASP A 168 -2.01 4.88 -6.54
C ASP A 168 -0.98 4.30 -7.56
N GLY A 169 0.26 4.08 -7.10
CA GLY A 169 1.43 3.73 -7.91
C GLY A 169 2.46 4.85 -8.03
N GLY A 170 2.01 6.08 -8.20
CA GLY A 170 2.82 7.30 -8.26
C GLY A 170 2.91 8.04 -6.94
N LEU A 171 1.78 8.29 -6.29
CA LEU A 171 1.65 9.05 -5.05
C LEU A 171 0.99 8.21 -3.96
N TYR A 172 1.04 8.73 -2.75
CA TYR A 172 0.53 8.04 -1.57
C TYR A 172 0.04 9.01 -0.51
N HIS A 173 -0.81 8.50 0.38
CA HIS A 173 -1.25 9.17 1.59
C HIS A 173 -1.25 8.21 2.77
N ASP A 174 -0.81 8.72 3.92
CA ASP A 174 -0.55 7.93 5.12
C ASP A 174 -1.54 8.30 6.23
N ALA A 175 -2.04 7.29 6.93
CA ALA A 175 -2.87 7.43 8.13
C ALA A 175 -2.28 6.61 9.28
N TYR A 176 -2.50 7.05 10.52
CA TYR A 176 -1.95 6.40 11.71
C TYR A 176 -3.03 6.18 12.76
N ILE A 177 -2.98 5.03 13.42
CA ILE A 177 -3.75 4.77 14.64
C ILE A 177 -2.83 4.23 15.73
N THR A 178 -3.18 4.51 16.98
CA THR A 178 -2.53 3.96 18.17
C THR A 178 -3.44 2.93 18.81
N VAL A 179 -2.89 1.77 19.17
CA VAL A 179 -3.64 0.67 19.78
C VAL A 179 -2.97 0.28 21.09
N GLU A 180 -3.73 0.38 22.18
CA GLU A 180 -3.39 -0.13 23.50
C GLU A 180 -3.82 -1.60 23.58
N VAL A 181 -2.87 -2.52 23.62
CA VAL A 181 -3.14 -3.96 23.73
C VAL A 181 -2.99 -4.39 25.18
N ASN A 182 -4.09 -4.79 25.78
CA ASN A 182 -4.15 -5.27 27.15
C ASN A 182 -3.90 -6.80 27.21
N PRO A 183 -3.34 -7.32 28.32
CA PRO A 183 -3.20 -8.76 28.52
C PRO A 183 -4.51 -9.55 28.38
#